data_AF-A0A2N2IV85-F1
#
_entry.id   AF-A0A2N2IV85-F1
#
_cell.length_a   1.000
_cell.length_b   1.000
_cell.length_c   1.000
_cell.angle_alpha   90.00
_cell.angle_beta   90.00
_cell.angle_gamma   90.00
#
_symmetry.space_group_name_H-M   'P 1'
#
loop_
_entity.id
_entity.type
_entity.pdbx_description
1 polymer ?
#
loop_
_entity_poly.entity_id
_entity_poly.type
_entity_poly.pdbx_seq_one_letter_code
_entity_poly.pdbx_strand_id
1 'polypeptide(L)'
;GRKTANLVVAVAFKKPAICVDTHVHRIMNIWGYVETNTPLETEMALRKKLPPQYWLTINSTLVAFGQGTCKPMAPHCDRCVIAQYCPRIGVRPRKVPGM
;
A
#
# COMPACT_ATOMS: atom_id res chain seq x y z
N GLY A 1 9.93 16.24 21.58
CA GLY A 1 8.51 15.85 21.62
C GLY A 1 8.32 14.45 21.06
N ARG A 2 7.24 13.75 21.44
CA ARG A 2 6.96 12.33 21.10
C ARG A 2 7.10 12.01 19.60
N LYS A 3 6.77 12.98 18.75
CA LYS A 3 6.89 12.92 17.28
C LYS A 3 8.35 12.81 16.79
N THR A 4 9.27 13.54 17.40
CA THR A 4 10.71 13.52 17.07
C THR A 4 11.38 12.24 17.57
N ALA A 5 10.96 11.74 18.74
CA ALA A 5 11.52 10.51 19.32
C ALA A 5 11.21 9.28 18.44
N ASN A 6 9.99 9.18 17.91
CA ASN A 6 9.62 8.09 17.00
C ASN A 6 10.36 8.18 15.66
N LEU A 7 10.65 9.39 15.16
CA LEU A 7 11.41 9.60 13.93
C LEU A 7 12.87 9.13 14.10
N VAL A 8 13.50 9.44 15.24
CA VAL A 8 14.88 9.04 15.53
C VAL A 8 15.02 7.53 15.71
N VAL A 9 14.08 6.89 16.41
CA VAL A 9 14.06 5.42 16.56
C VAL A 9 13.85 4.73 15.21
N ALA A 10 12.94 5.23 14.37
CA ALA A 10 12.71 4.65 13.04
C ALA A 10 13.95 4.75 12.13
N VAL A 11 14.71 5.84 12.21
CA VAL A 11 15.94 6.04 11.43
C VAL A 11 17.14 5.27 12.02
N ALA A 12 17.24 5.16 13.35
CA ALA A 12 18.43 4.64 14.02
C ALA A 12 18.58 3.10 13.98
N PHE A 13 17.48 2.33 13.91
CA PHE A 13 17.58 0.89 14.17
C PHE A 13 17.90 0.01 12.96
N LYS A 14 17.92 0.51 11.72
CA LYS A 14 18.24 -0.27 10.49
C LYS A 14 17.64 -1.68 10.45
N LYS A 15 16.52 -1.90 11.14
CA LYS A 15 15.80 -3.17 11.11
C LYS A 15 14.88 -3.12 9.91
N PRO A 16 14.80 -4.18 9.09
CA PRO A 16 13.78 -4.26 8.06
C PRO A 16 12.42 -4.15 8.76
N ALA A 17 11.79 -2.99 8.62
CA ALA A 17 10.50 -2.68 9.18
C ALA A 17 9.61 -2.30 8.00
N ILE A 18 8.47 -2.97 7.88
CA ILE A 18 7.48 -2.63 6.87
C ILE A 18 6.78 -1.37 7.38
N CYS A 19 7.13 -0.22 6.84
CA CYS A 19 6.36 0.99 7.11
C CYS A 19 5.05 0.88 6.33
N VAL A 20 3.94 0.67 7.02
CA VAL A 20 2.61 0.67 6.38
C VAL A 20 2.02 2.05 6.53
N ASP A 21 1.94 2.78 5.42
CA ASP A 21 1.18 4.02 5.34
C ASP A 21 -0.24 3.76 4.82
N THR A 22 -1.03 4.82 4.64
CA THR A 22 -2.41 4.73 4.16
C THR A 22 -2.50 4.19 2.73
N HIS A 23 -1.48 4.41 1.89
CA HIS A 23 -1.42 3.88 0.53
C HIS A 23 -1.20 2.36 0.56
N VAL A 24 -0.18 1.89 1.29
CA VAL A 24 0.14 0.47 1.44
C VAL A 24 -1.06 -0.27 2.02
N HIS A 25 -1.62 0.22 3.13
CA HIS A 25 -2.79 -0.39 3.77
C HIS A 25 -3.96 -0.52 2.80
N ARG A 26 -4.34 0.58 2.13
CA ARG A 26 -5.49 0.56 1.21
C ARG A 26 -5.23 -0.37 0.01
N ILE A 27 -4.08 -0.24 -0.64
CA ILE A 27 -3.78 -0.95 -1.88
C ILE A 27 -3.67 -2.46 -1.61
N MET A 28 -3.04 -2.86 -0.52
CA MET A 28 -2.93 -4.29 -0.15
C MET A 28 -4.29 -4.93 0.13
N ASN A 29 -5.23 -4.19 0.74
CA ASN A 29 -6.61 -4.65 0.92
C ASN A 29 -7.41 -4.66 -0.40
N ILE A 30 -7.24 -3.64 -1.27
CA ILE A 30 -7.86 -3.62 -2.62
C ILE A 30 -7.43 -4.83 -3.45
N TRP A 31 -6.15 -5.19 -3.36
CA TRP A 31 -5.56 -6.34 -4.04
C TRP A 31 -5.99 -7.68 -3.45
N GLY A 32 -6.64 -7.70 -2.29
CA GLY A 32 -6.95 -8.93 -1.55
C GLY A 32 -5.69 -9.65 -1.05
N TYR A 33 -4.54 -8.99 -1.02
CA TYR A 33 -3.28 -9.58 -0.53
C TYR A 33 -3.34 -9.77 0.99
N VAL A 34 -3.97 -8.82 1.67
CA VAL A 34 -4.35 -8.87 3.08
C VAL A 34 -5.83 -8.53 3.22
N GLU A 35 -6.41 -8.95 4.34
CA GLU A 35 -7.77 -8.58 4.75
C GLU A 35 -7.65 -8.09 6.20
N THR A 36 -7.60 -6.77 6.37
CA THR A 36 -7.22 -6.13 7.64
C THR A 36 -7.92 -4.79 7.78
N ASN A 37 -8.24 -4.41 9.02
CA ASN A 37 -8.98 -3.19 9.32
C ASN A 37 -8.07 -2.04 9.75
N THR A 38 -6.85 -2.35 10.22
CA THR A 38 -5.91 -1.34 10.70
C THR A 38 -4.55 -1.44 10.01
N PRO A 39 -3.78 -0.33 9.89
CA PRO A 39 -2.42 -0.38 9.36
C PRO A 39 -1.50 -1.32 10.15
N LEU A 40 -1.70 -1.43 11.47
CA LEU A 40 -0.95 -2.34 12.33
C LEU A 40 -1.21 -3.81 11.97
N GLU A 41 -2.48 -4.18 11.78
CA GLU A 41 -2.85 -5.52 11.31
C GLU A 41 -2.25 -5.80 9.93
N THR A 42 -2.28 -4.84 9.01
CA THR A 42 -1.63 -4.97 7.71
C THR A 42 -0.13 -5.19 7.85
N GLU A 43 0.55 -4.43 8.71
CA GLU A 43 1.99 -4.62 8.94
C GLU A 43 2.29 -6.04 9.43
N MET A 44 1.54 -6.52 10.41
CA MET A 44 1.71 -7.88 10.94
C MET A 44 1.40 -8.96 9.89
N ALA A 45 0.38 -8.75 9.05
CA ALA A 45 0.05 -9.66 7.96
C ALA A 45 1.13 -9.67 6.87
N LEU A 46 1.64 -8.49 6.50
CA LEU A 46 2.72 -8.35 5.53
C LEU A 46 4.03 -8.98 6.03
N ARG A 47 4.37 -8.84 7.31
CA ARG A 47 5.56 -9.51 7.89
C ARG A 47 5.50 -11.03 7.77
N LYS A 48 4.29 -11.62 7.74
CA LYS A 48 4.08 -13.08 7.59
C LYS A 48 4.06 -13.56 6.14
N LYS A 49 3.56 -12.74 5.21
CA LYS A 49 3.34 -13.12 3.81
C LYS A 49 4.39 -12.56 2.84
N LEU A 50 4.84 -11.32 3.03
CA LEU A 50 5.73 -10.61 2.13
C LEU A 50 7.19 -11.02 2.40
N PRO A 51 7.94 -11.48 1.38
CA PRO A 51 9.35 -11.80 1.55
C PRO A 51 10.19 -10.59 2.02
N PRO A 52 11.15 -10.77 2.96
CA PRO A 52 11.95 -9.69 3.54
C PRO A 52 12.66 -8.77 2.55
N GLN A 53 13.04 -9.28 1.37
CA GLN A 53 13.71 -8.47 0.35
C GLN A 53 12.86 -7.30 -0.18
N TYR A 54 11.54 -7.36 -0.03
CA TYR A 54 10.63 -6.31 -0.51
C TYR A 54 10.26 -5.29 0.57
N TRP A 55 10.63 -5.50 1.83
CA TRP A 55 10.14 -4.68 2.95
C TRP A 55 10.58 -3.22 2.85
N LEU A 56 11.75 -2.96 2.28
CA LEU A 56 12.28 -1.60 2.09
C LEU A 56 11.67 -0.89 0.87
N THR A 57 11.36 -1.63 -0.20
CA THR A 57 10.93 -1.05 -1.48
C THR A 57 9.42 -0.97 -1.62
N ILE A 58 8.66 -1.79 -0.90
CA ILE A 58 7.21 -1.87 -1.06
C ILE A 58 6.52 -0.55 -0.74
N ASN A 59 6.99 0.19 0.26
CA ASN A 59 6.37 1.45 0.67
C ASN A 59 6.47 2.50 -0.43
N SER A 60 7.69 2.85 -0.86
CA SER A 60 7.91 3.86 -1.92
C SER A 60 7.22 3.48 -3.23
N THR A 61 7.23 2.19 -3.58
CA THR A 61 6.55 1.66 -4.77
C THR A 61 5.03 1.89 -4.70
N LEU A 62 4.40 1.53 -3.58
CA LEU A 62 2.96 1.65 -3.43
C LEU A 62 2.49 3.10 -3.24
N VAL A 63 3.33 3.97 -2.66
CA VAL A 63 3.06 5.41 -2.60
C VAL A 63 3.00 5.98 -4.01
N ALA A 64 4.04 5.77 -4.83
CA ALA A 64 4.08 6.28 -6.20
C ALA A 64 2.91 5.72 -7.03
N PHE A 65 2.63 4.42 -6.91
CA PHE A 65 1.52 3.78 -7.60
C PHE A 65 0.15 4.29 -7.13
N GLY A 66 -0.01 4.51 -5.82
CA GLY A 66 -1.24 5.02 -5.20
C GLY A 66 -1.52 6.49 -5.52
N GLN A 67 -0.50 7.27 -5.81
CA GLN A 67 -0.64 8.67 -6.25
C GLN A 67 -0.91 8.78 -7.75
N GLY A 68 -0.29 7.94 -8.58
CA GLY A 68 -0.40 8.01 -10.04
C GLY A 68 -1.55 7.21 -10.67
N THR A 69 -1.84 6.02 -10.12
CA THR A 69 -2.71 5.02 -10.75
C THR A 69 -3.85 4.58 -9.84
N CYS A 70 -3.54 3.95 -8.70
CA CYS A 70 -4.55 3.46 -7.76
C CYS A 70 -4.92 4.55 -6.75
N LYS A 71 -5.48 5.66 -7.26
CA LYS A 71 -5.87 6.83 -6.47
C LYS A 71 -6.98 6.54 -5.45
N PRO A 72 -7.06 7.29 -4.34
CA PRO A 72 -8.13 7.15 -3.35
C PRO A 72 -9.53 7.32 -3.93
N MET A 73 -9.68 8.25 -4.87
CA MET A 73 -10.92 8.55 -5.54
C MET A 73 -10.73 8.32 -7.03
N ALA A 74 -11.66 7.58 -7.64
CA ALA A 74 -11.65 7.30 -9.08
C ALA A 74 -10.28 6.79 -9.60
N PRO A 75 -9.77 5.65 -9.11
CA PRO A 75 -8.52 5.08 -9.59
C PRO A 75 -8.59 4.79 -11.09
N HIS A 76 -7.44 4.91 -11.73
CA HIS A 76 -7.27 4.77 -13.17
C HIS A 76 -7.05 3.28 -13.51
N CYS A 77 -8.04 2.44 -13.20
CA CYS A 77 -7.98 1.00 -13.45
C CYS A 77 -7.89 0.66 -14.95
N ASP A 78 -8.33 1.56 -15.82
CA ASP A 78 -8.22 1.50 -17.29
C ASP A 78 -6.78 1.36 -17.79
N ARG A 79 -5.84 2.00 -17.11
CA ARG A 79 -4.40 2.00 -17.46
C ARG A 79 -3.52 1.30 -16.42
N CYS A 80 -4.12 0.53 -15.53
CA CYS A 80 -3.41 -0.11 -14.43
C CYS A 80 -2.71 -1.39 -14.92
N VAL A 81 -1.40 -1.48 -14.71
CA VAL A 81 -0.56 -2.59 -15.19
C VAL A 81 -0.93 -3.96 -14.60
N ILE A 82 -1.59 -3.97 -13.44
CA ILE A 82 -2.08 -5.18 -12.76
C ILE A 82 -3.61 -5.28 -12.80
N ALA A 83 -4.30 -4.51 -13.65
CA ALA A 83 -5.77 -4.42 -13.67
C ALA A 83 -6.46 -5.79 -13.85
N GLN A 84 -5.83 -6.70 -14.58
CA GLN A 84 -6.31 -8.06 -14.84
C GLN A 84 -6.18 -9.00 -13.63
N TYR A 85 -5.23 -8.74 -12.73
CA TYR A 85 -4.98 -9.55 -11.53
C TYR A 85 -5.56 -8.92 -10.26
N CYS A 86 -5.98 -7.65 -10.34
CA CYS A 86 -6.50 -6.90 -9.21
C CYS A 86 -7.97 -7.26 -8.95
N PRO A 87 -8.34 -7.79 -7.77
CA PRO A 87 -9.72 -8.07 -7.40
C PRO A 87 -10.61 -6.83 -7.26
N ARG A 88 -10.01 -5.62 -7.15
CA ARG A 88 -10.72 -4.33 -7.06
C ARG A 88 -11.71 -4.26 -5.89
N ILE A 89 -11.38 -4.88 -4.75
CA ILE A 89 -12.26 -4.93 -3.58
C ILE A 89 -12.57 -3.51 -3.10
N GLY A 90 -13.86 -3.16 -3.05
CA GLY A 90 -14.33 -1.84 -2.62
C GLY A 90 -13.94 -0.67 -3.54
N VAL A 91 -13.46 -0.94 -4.76
CA VAL A 91 -13.00 0.10 -5.69
C VAL A 91 -14.11 0.55 -6.63
N ARG A 92 -14.27 1.86 -6.78
CA ARG A 92 -15.07 2.49 -7.84
C ARG A 92 -14.15 3.21 -8.83
N PRO A 93 -13.77 2.59 -9.95
CA PRO A 93 -12.86 3.18 -10.93
C PRO A 93 -13.42 4.46 -11.54
N ARG A 94 -12.53 5.28 -12.11
CA ARG A 94 -12.96 6.44 -12.90
C ARG A 94 -13.77 5.99 -14.13
N LYS A 95 -14.73 6.80 -14.54
CA LYS A 95 -15.39 6.65 -15.85
C LYS A 95 -14.42 7.13 -16.93
N VAL A 96 -14.25 6.35 -17.99
CA VAL A 96 -13.48 6.74 -19.18
C VAL A 96 -14.49 7.07 -20.27
N PRO A 97 -14.62 8.34 -20.72
CA PRO A 97 -15.53 8.69 -21.79
C PRO A 97 -15.10 8.00 -23.10
N GLY A 98 -16.02 7.29 -23.75
CA GLY A 98 -15.77 6.62 -25.03
C GLY A 98 -15.16 5.22 -24.95
N MET A 99 -15.13 4.61 -23.76
CA MET A 99 -14.81 3.19 -23.54
C MET A 99 -16.00 2.47 -22.90
#